data_AF-A0A923C8K5-F1
#
_entry.id   AF-A0A923C8K5-F1
#
_cell.length_a   1.000
_cell.length_b   1.000
_cell.length_c   1.000
_cell.angle_alpha   90.00
_cell.angle_beta   90.00
_cell.angle_gamma   90.00
#
_symmetry.space_group_name_H-M   'P 1'
#
loop_
_entity.id
_entity.type
_entity.pdbx_description
1 polymer ?
#
loop_
_entity_poly.entity_id
_entity_poly.type
_entity_poly.pdbx_seq_one_letter_code
_entity_poly.pdbx_strand_id
1 'polypeptide(L)'
;MLRGLARLRPLRPRSLRFAQEHETLQVWLAAMRQVLGTSAPLALVLAGLPQVLKGYGDTQARGRLNYARLWSTHVVPALTGDVDAEQAAAELREALTHTLADPEGKINAAHRLPAGAQPIFWAAKPGKEAPASTAA
;
A
#
# COMPACT_ATOMS: atom_id res chain seq x y z
N MET A 1 28.25 13.91 7.89
CA MET A 1 27.01 13.86 7.08
C MET A 1 25.75 13.43 7.86
N LEU A 2 25.74 12.31 8.61
CA LEU A 2 24.53 11.82 9.30
C LEU A 2 23.93 12.80 10.35
N ARG A 3 24.77 13.59 11.03
CA ARG A 3 24.32 14.64 11.97
C ARG A 3 23.52 15.76 11.29
N GLY A 4 23.75 16.02 10.00
CA GLY A 4 22.99 17.00 9.21
C GLY A 4 21.58 16.51 8.91
N LEU A 5 21.43 15.24 8.50
CA LEU A 5 20.12 14.62 8.28
C LEU A 5 19.30 14.55 9.58
N ALA A 6 19.94 14.30 10.72
CA ALA A 6 19.27 14.29 12.02
C ALA A 6 18.64 15.65 12.39
N ARG A 7 19.21 16.77 11.91
CA ARG A 7 18.65 18.12 12.12
C ARG A 7 17.38 18.40 11.32
N LEU A 8 17.04 17.56 10.33
CA LEU A 8 15.80 17.66 9.55
C LEU A 8 14.62 16.93 10.22
N ARG A 9 14.85 16.19 11.32
CA ARG A 9 13.81 15.51 12.10
C ARG A 9 12.59 16.38 12.46
N PRO A 10 12.71 17.67 12.87
CA PRO A 10 11.55 18.52 13.15
C PRO A 10 10.73 18.91 11.91
N LEU A 11 11.23 18.70 10.69
CA LEU A 11 10.46 18.93 9.47
C LEU A 11 9.48 17.79 9.16
N ARG A 12 9.64 16.63 9.81
CA ARG A 12 8.82 15.44 9.58
C ARG A 12 7.30 15.72 9.69
N PRO A 13 6.79 16.43 10.71
CA PRO A 13 5.36 16.75 10.83
C PRO A 13 4.85 17.74 9.76
N ARG A 14 5.75 18.41 9.04
CA ARG A 14 5.44 19.35 7.96
C ARG A 14 5.61 18.74 6.56
N SER A 15 5.93 17.45 6.48
CA SER A 15 6.05 16.76 5.20
C SER A 15 4.67 16.47 4.62
N LEU A 16 4.54 16.55 3.29
CA LEU A 16 3.34 16.13 2.56
C LEU A 16 2.90 14.72 2.97
N ARG A 17 3.88 13.83 3.13
CA ARG A 17 3.65 12.45 3.58
C ARG A 17 2.96 12.40 4.95
N PHE A 18 3.44 13.18 5.91
CA PHE A 18 2.82 13.21 7.24
C PHE A 18 1.38 13.71 7.17
N ALA A 19 1.11 14.76 6.38
CA ALA A 19 -0.25 15.28 6.22
C ALA A 19 -1.20 14.21 5.65
N GLN A 20 -0.79 13.51 4.58
CA GLN A 20 -1.58 12.44 3.95
C GLN A 20 -1.83 11.24 4.89
N GLU A 21 -0.79 10.80 5.61
CA GLU A 21 -0.91 9.71 6.58
C GLU A 21 -1.85 10.11 7.74
N HIS A 22 -1.76 11.35 8.21
CA HIS A 22 -2.61 11.84 9.28
C HIS A 22 -4.07 12.00 8.85
N GLU A 23 -4.33 12.55 7.65
CA GLU A 23 -5.68 12.63 7.07
C GLU A 23 -6.33 11.25 6.99
N THR A 24 -5.62 10.27 6.42
CA THR A 24 -6.11 8.88 6.31
C THR A 24 -6.41 8.29 7.69
N LEU A 25 -5.53 8.52 8.67
CA LEU A 25 -5.73 8.06 10.04
C LEU A 25 -6.95 8.69 10.71
N GLN A 26 -7.20 9.99 10.51
CA GLN A 26 -8.36 10.66 11.08
C GLN A 26 -9.67 10.14 10.50
N VAL A 27 -9.71 9.93 9.17
CA VAL A 27 -10.86 9.32 8.49
C VAL A 27 -11.12 7.91 9.01
N TRP A 28 -10.07 7.09 9.14
CA TRP A 28 -10.18 5.74 9.71
C TRP A 28 -10.67 5.74 11.17
N LEU A 29 -10.13 6.62 12.02
CA LEU A 29 -10.57 6.74 13.41
C LEU A 29 -12.04 7.18 13.53
N ALA A 30 -12.49 8.07 12.64
CA ALA A 30 -13.89 8.49 12.61
C ALA A 30 -14.82 7.32 12.26
N ALA A 31 -14.49 6.55 11.21
CA ALA A 31 -15.24 5.35 10.85
C ALA A 31 -15.23 4.30 11.97
N MET A 32 -14.08 4.05 12.60
CA MET A 32 -13.96 3.13 13.74
C MET A 32 -14.91 3.52 14.89
N ARG A 33 -14.97 4.82 15.25
CA ARG A 33 -15.90 5.28 16.29
C ARG A 33 -17.37 5.06 15.93
N GLN A 34 -17.74 5.25 14.66
CA GLN A 34 -19.09 5.01 14.19
C GLN A 34 -19.45 3.52 14.24
N VAL A 35 -18.57 2.66 13.70
CA VAL A 35 -18.81 1.22 13.59
C VAL A 35 -18.79 0.51 14.94
N LEU A 36 -17.93 0.94 15.88
CA LEU A 36 -17.88 0.36 17.22
C LEU A 36 -19.23 0.43 17.96
N GLY A 37 -20.06 1.43 17.67
CA GLY A 37 -21.40 1.56 18.25
C GLY A 37 -22.48 0.72 17.57
N THR A 38 -22.22 0.17 16.39
CA THR A 38 -23.24 -0.48 15.55
C THR A 38 -22.94 -1.95 15.24
N SER A 39 -21.69 -2.30 14.92
CA SER A 39 -21.31 -3.66 14.52
C SER A 39 -19.88 -3.99 14.96
N ALA A 40 -19.77 -4.88 15.95
CA ALA A 40 -18.48 -5.39 16.41
C ALA A 40 -17.73 -6.20 15.31
N PRO A 41 -18.40 -7.03 14.48
CA PRO A 41 -17.73 -7.77 13.40
C PRO A 41 -17.12 -6.85 12.33
N LEU A 42 -17.82 -5.79 11.94
CA LEU A 42 -17.28 -4.80 11.00
C LEU A 42 -16.12 -4.02 11.61
N ALA A 43 -16.22 -3.62 12.88
CA ALA A 43 -15.15 -2.91 13.58
C ALA A 43 -13.85 -3.73 13.64
N LEU A 44 -13.97 -5.04 13.90
CA LEU A 44 -12.82 -5.94 13.97
C LEU A 44 -12.07 -6.04 12.64
N VAL A 45 -12.79 -6.11 11.53
CA VAL A 45 -12.18 -6.18 10.19
C VAL A 45 -11.63 -4.81 9.77
N LEU A 46 -12.38 -3.73 10.03
CA LEU A 46 -11.95 -2.35 9.79
C LEU A 46 -10.65 -2.02 10.54
N ALA A 47 -10.46 -2.58 11.74
CA ALA A 47 -9.24 -2.44 12.50
C ALA A 47 -8.01 -3.04 11.80
N GLY A 48 -8.21 -4.03 10.94
CA GLY A 48 -7.16 -4.67 10.16
C GLY A 48 -6.77 -3.91 8.89
N LEU A 49 -7.59 -2.98 8.41
CA LEU A 49 -7.40 -2.28 7.14
C LEU A 49 -6.06 -1.52 7.00
N PRO A 50 -5.53 -0.86 8.06
CA PRO A 50 -4.24 -0.18 7.98
C PRO A 50 -3.05 -1.09 7.66
N GLN A 51 -3.18 -2.41 7.84
CA GLN A 51 -2.12 -3.36 7.52
C GLN A 51 -1.74 -3.39 6.03
N VAL A 52 -2.61 -2.88 5.15
CA VAL A 52 -2.36 -2.75 3.71
C VAL A 52 -1.37 -1.60 3.42
N LEU A 53 -1.23 -0.63 4.33
CA LEU A 53 -0.39 0.56 4.17
C LEU A 53 1.05 0.31 4.65
N LYS A 54 1.75 -0.63 4.01
CA LYS A 54 3.14 -1.00 4.35
C LYS A 54 4.16 -0.55 3.31
N GLY A 55 5.42 -0.46 3.75
CA GLY A 55 6.57 -0.23 2.88
C GLY A 55 6.81 1.24 2.48
N TYR A 56 7.65 1.41 1.47
CA TYR A 56 8.09 2.69 0.90
C TYR A 56 8.05 2.63 -0.62
N GLY A 57 8.07 3.80 -1.29
CA GLY A 57 8.07 3.87 -2.76
C GLY A 57 6.83 3.21 -3.37
N ASP A 58 7.04 2.36 -4.37
CA ASP A 58 5.95 1.74 -5.13
C ASP A 58 5.09 0.79 -4.29
N THR A 59 5.68 0.09 -3.31
CA THR A 59 4.91 -0.77 -2.39
C THR A 59 3.90 0.06 -1.61
N GLN A 60 4.30 1.26 -1.16
CA GLN A 60 3.41 2.17 -0.44
C GLN A 60 2.32 2.73 -1.37
N ALA A 61 2.67 3.05 -2.63
CA ALA A 61 1.70 3.52 -3.62
C ALA A 61 0.63 2.45 -3.90
N ARG A 62 1.03 1.19 -4.09
CA ARG A 62 0.11 0.06 -4.25
C ARG A 62 -0.76 -0.15 -3.00
N GLY A 63 -0.16 -0.09 -1.82
CA GLY A 63 -0.88 -0.19 -0.55
C GLY A 63 -1.99 0.87 -0.43
N ARG A 64 -1.71 2.12 -0.82
CA ARG A 64 -2.71 3.20 -0.83
C ARG A 64 -3.86 2.92 -1.80
N LEU A 65 -3.57 2.43 -3.00
CA LEU A 65 -4.60 2.08 -3.99
C LEU A 65 -5.50 0.94 -3.49
N ASN A 66 -4.90 -0.11 -2.94
CA ASN A 66 -5.63 -1.23 -2.36
C ASN A 66 -6.50 -0.77 -1.17
N TYR A 67 -5.96 0.07 -0.29
CA TYR A 67 -6.70 0.65 0.83
C TYR A 67 -7.90 1.45 0.34
N ALA A 68 -7.70 2.36 -0.62
CA ALA A 68 -8.77 3.19 -1.17
C ALA A 68 -9.89 2.33 -1.80
N ARG A 69 -9.53 1.28 -2.55
CA ARG A 69 -10.49 0.33 -3.12
C ARG A 69 -11.32 -0.38 -2.05
N LEU A 70 -10.66 -0.99 -1.05
CA LEU A 70 -11.36 -1.68 0.04
C LEU A 70 -12.28 -0.72 0.82
N TRP A 71 -11.81 0.51 1.03
CA TRP A 71 -12.58 1.55 1.70
C TRP A 71 -13.84 1.92 0.91
N SER A 72 -13.71 2.28 -0.37
CA SER A 72 -14.84 2.69 -1.19
C SER A 72 -15.85 1.57 -1.43
N THR A 73 -15.37 0.32 -1.56
CA THR A 73 -16.22 -0.81 -1.93
C THR A 73 -16.97 -1.41 -0.76
N HIS A 74 -16.38 -1.46 0.44
CA HIS A 74 -17.02 -2.13 1.58
C HIS A 74 -17.24 -1.23 2.80
N VAL A 75 -16.34 -0.28 3.07
CA VAL A 75 -16.46 0.56 4.28
C VAL A 75 -17.48 1.68 4.06
N VAL A 76 -17.40 2.42 2.96
CA VAL A 76 -18.33 3.53 2.68
C VAL A 76 -19.79 3.05 2.64
N PRO A 77 -20.16 1.98 1.89
CA PRO A 77 -21.55 1.51 1.85
C PRO A 77 -22.08 1.04 3.21
N ALA A 78 -21.23 0.47 4.06
CA ALA A 78 -21.62 0.08 5.40
C ALA A 78 -21.83 1.28 6.34
N LEU A 79 -21.04 2.36 6.17
CA LEU A 79 -21.20 3.59 6.95
C LEU A 79 -22.42 4.41 6.52
N THR A 80 -22.80 4.37 5.24
CA THR A 80 -23.99 5.03 4.70
C THR A 80 -25.27 4.23 4.95
N GLY A 81 -25.15 2.94 5.28
CA GLY A 81 -26.28 2.04 5.49
C GLY A 81 -26.84 1.45 4.18
N ASP A 82 -26.11 1.58 3.06
CA ASP A 82 -26.48 0.99 1.77
C ASP A 82 -26.32 -0.53 1.76
N VAL A 83 -25.41 -1.06 2.60
CA VAL A 83 -25.15 -2.49 2.77
C VAL A 83 -25.21 -2.83 4.26
N ASP A 84 -25.79 -3.98 4.58
CA ASP A 84 -25.83 -4.51 5.94
C ASP A 84 -24.41 -4.69 6.52
N ALA A 85 -24.24 -4.35 7.80
CA ALA A 85 -22.93 -4.31 8.43
C ALA A 85 -22.28 -5.70 8.57
N GLU A 86 -23.06 -6.77 8.76
CA GLU A 86 -22.52 -8.14 8.80
C GLU A 86 -22.06 -8.59 7.42
N GLN A 87 -22.87 -8.30 6.39
CA GLN A 87 -22.51 -8.60 5.01
C GLN A 87 -21.22 -7.85 4.60
N ALA A 88 -21.17 -6.55 4.87
CA ALA A 88 -19.97 -5.75 4.60
C ALA A 88 -18.76 -6.24 5.39
N ALA A 89 -18.94 -6.73 6.62
CA ALA A 89 -17.84 -7.30 7.41
C ALA A 89 -17.29 -8.58 6.80
N ALA A 90 -18.16 -9.47 6.31
CA ALA A 90 -17.76 -10.71 5.64
C ALA A 90 -16.98 -10.42 4.35
N GLU A 91 -17.53 -9.57 3.48
CA GLU A 91 -16.90 -9.20 2.21
C GLU A 91 -15.58 -8.47 2.41
N LEU A 92 -15.52 -7.50 3.34
CA LEU A 92 -14.29 -6.79 3.66
C LEU A 92 -13.22 -7.73 4.20
N ARG A 93 -13.59 -8.74 4.99
CA ARG A 93 -12.66 -9.73 5.55
C ARG A 93 -12.03 -10.57 4.46
N GLU A 94 -12.84 -11.07 3.53
CA GLU A 94 -12.37 -11.83 2.38
C GLU A 94 -11.45 -10.98 1.50
N ALA A 95 -11.91 -9.79 1.13
CA ALA A 95 -11.16 -8.86 0.28
C ALA A 95 -9.83 -8.41 0.92
N LEU A 96 -9.82 -8.18 2.25
CA LEU A 96 -8.61 -7.85 3.00
C LEU A 96 -7.65 -9.04 3.03
N THR A 97 -8.14 -10.25 3.30
CA THR A 97 -7.31 -11.47 3.33
C THR A 97 -6.66 -11.72 1.97
N HIS A 98 -7.42 -11.61 0.88
CA HIS A 98 -6.90 -11.71 -0.47
C HIS A 98 -5.85 -10.64 -0.77
N THR A 99 -6.12 -9.38 -0.40
CA THR A 99 -5.20 -8.25 -0.61
C THR A 99 -3.89 -8.41 0.18
N LEU A 100 -3.95 -8.98 1.39
CA LEU A 100 -2.76 -9.22 2.20
C LEU A 100 -1.97 -10.45 1.74
N ALA A 101 -2.66 -11.49 1.24
CA ALA A 101 -2.03 -12.67 0.66
C ALA A 101 -1.30 -12.33 -0.65
N ASP A 102 -1.86 -11.41 -1.44
CA ASP A 102 -1.27 -10.95 -2.68
C ASP A 102 -1.38 -9.43 -2.87
N PRO A 103 -0.46 -8.67 -2.25
CA PRO A 103 -0.45 -7.21 -2.34
C PRO A 103 -0.19 -6.69 -3.75
N GLU A 104 0.36 -7.51 -4.64
CA GLU A 104 0.80 -7.13 -5.99
C GLU A 104 -0.15 -7.61 -7.10
N GLY A 105 -1.19 -8.40 -6.80
CA GLY A 105 -2.09 -8.96 -7.82
C GLY A 105 -1.48 -10.12 -8.63
N LYS A 106 -0.40 -10.75 -8.15
CA LYS A 106 0.26 -11.91 -8.79
C LYS A 106 -0.61 -13.17 -8.86
N ILE A 107 -1.62 -13.32 -8.01
CA ILE A 107 -2.63 -14.39 -8.07
C ILE A 107 -3.52 -14.21 -9.30
N ASN A 108 -3.68 -12.99 -9.81
CA ASN A 108 -4.26 -12.70 -11.13
C ASN A 108 -3.16 -12.49 -12.19
N ALA A 109 -2.31 -13.51 -12.36
CA ALA A 109 -1.29 -13.56 -13.43
C ALA A 109 -1.87 -13.65 -14.86
N ALA A 110 -3.20 -13.71 -15.02
CA ALA A 110 -3.87 -13.73 -16.33
C ALA A 110 -3.75 -12.40 -17.11
N HIS A 111 -3.24 -11.33 -16.50
CA HIS A 111 -3.02 -10.01 -17.13
C HIS A 111 -1.55 -9.55 -17.06
N ARG A 112 -0.60 -10.48 -17.19
CA ARG A 112 0.79 -10.13 -17.49
C ARG A 112 0.91 -9.77 -18.99
N LEU A 113 1.69 -8.72 -19.31
CA LEU A 113 2.01 -8.30 -20.69
C LEU A 113 2.45 -9.49 -21.56
N PRO A 114 2.10 -9.52 -22.87
CA PRO A 114 2.52 -10.59 -23.78
C PRO A 114 4.04 -10.66 -23.91
N ALA A 115 4.52 -11.83 -24.32
CA ALA A 115 5.95 -12.14 -24.53
C ALA A 115 6.62 -11.06 -25.40
N GLY A 116 7.50 -10.24 -24.80
CA GLY A 116 8.23 -9.18 -25.51
C GLY A 116 8.72 -8.00 -24.66
N ALA A 117 8.24 -7.83 -23.42
CA ALA A 117 8.81 -6.83 -22.52
C ALA A 117 10.23 -7.25 -22.10
N GLN A 118 11.24 -6.56 -22.63
CA GLN A 118 12.64 -6.90 -22.35
C GLN A 118 12.95 -6.71 -20.85
N PRO A 119 13.60 -7.70 -20.20
CA PRO A 119 13.95 -7.59 -18.79
C PRO A 119 15.00 -6.49 -18.59
N ILE A 120 14.85 -5.74 -17.50
CA ILE A 120 15.84 -4.74 -17.06
C ILE A 120 17.14 -5.48 -16.71
N PHE A 121 18.17 -5.33 -17.53
CA PHE A 121 19.49 -5.89 -17.30
C PHE A 121 20.31 -4.94 -16.42
N TRP A 122 20.63 -5.37 -15.20
CA TRP A 122 21.62 -4.69 -14.36
C TRP A 122 23.01 -5.14 -14.80
N ALA A 123 23.66 -4.35 -15.67
CA ALA A 123 25.03 -4.62 -16.07
C ALA A 123 25.99 -4.39 -14.87
N ALA A 124 26.87 -5.36 -14.62
CA ALA A 124 28.00 -5.16 -13.71
C ALA A 124 28.95 -4.11 -14.29
N LYS A 125 29.42 -3.20 -13.43
CA LYS A 125 30.37 -2.14 -13.80
C LYS A 125 31.66 -2.79 -14.35
N PRO A 126 32.16 -2.42 -15.55
CA PRO A 126 33.37 -3.03 -16.08
C PRO A 126 34.56 -2.71 -15.16
N GLY A 127 35.28 -3.77 -14.77
CA GLY A 127 36.53 -3.65 -14.03
C GLY A 127 37.59 -2.98 -14.90
N LYS A 128 38.38 -2.07 -14.30
CA LYS A 128 39.54 -1.47 -14.95
C LYS A 128 40.63 -2.53 -15.11
N GLU A 129 40.66 -3.26 -16.22
CA GLU A 129 41.91 -3.84 -16.73
C GLU A 129 41.91 -3.74 -18.26
N ALA A 130 42.85 -2.94 -18.76
CA ALA A 130 43.22 -2.91 -20.16
C ALA A 130 44.04 -4.17 -20.48
N PRO A 131 43.93 -4.68 -21.71
CA PRO A 131 45.14 -5.12 -22.39
C PRO A 131 45.32 -4.37 -23.70
N ALA A 132 46.53 -3.85 -23.87
CA ALA A 132 47.06 -3.39 -25.13
C ALA A 132 47.07 -4.56 -26.13
N SER A 133 46.63 -4.31 -27.36
CA SER A 133 47.03 -5.14 -28.49
C SER A 133 47.19 -4.28 -29.74
N THR A 134 48.46 -4.10 -30.07
CA THR A 134 49.05 -3.65 -31.33
C THR A 134 48.79 -4.71 -32.41
N ALA A 135 48.36 -4.31 -33.61
CA ALA A 135 48.84 -4.89 -34.87
C ALA A 135 48.31 -4.10 -36.09
N ALA A 136 49.30 -3.60 -36.85
CA ALA A 136 49.40 -3.27 -38.29
C ALA A 136 48.14 -3.11 -39.14
#